data_AF-A0AAU3AY48-F1
#
_entry.id   AF-A0AAU3AY48-F1
#
_cell.length_a   1.000
_cell.length_b   1.000
_cell.length_c   1.000
_cell.angle_alpha   90.00
_cell.angle_beta   90.00
_cell.angle_gamma   90.00
#
_symmetry.space_group_name_H-M   'P 1'
#
loop_
_entity.id
_entity.type
_entity.pdbx_description
1 polymer ?
#
loop_
_entity_poly.entity_id
_entity_poly.type
_entity_poly.pdbx_seq_one_letter_code
_entity_poly.pdbx_strand_id
1 'polypeptide(L)' 'MPRSAPSPPPTPAPAAEEERRCVDCGLPCNKQVASVRRLRGGARAVYACSVHAARRQAR' A
#
# COMPACT_ATOMS: atom_id res chain seq x y z
N MET A 1 44.17 -14.04 -10.82
CA MET A 1 42.88 -13.56 -11.35
C MET A 1 41.86 -13.68 -10.21
N PRO A 2 41.43 -12.59 -9.54
CA PRO A 2 40.48 -12.75 -8.44
C PRO A 2 39.08 -13.01 -9.02
N ARG A 3 38.45 -14.12 -8.60
CA ARG A 3 37.04 -14.43 -8.91
C ARG A 3 36.17 -13.38 -8.22
N SER A 4 35.52 -12.52 -8.99
CA SER A 4 34.43 -11.68 -8.50
C SER A 4 33.36 -12.57 -7.88
N ALA A 5 33.15 -12.45 -6.58
CA ALA A 5 32.04 -13.11 -5.90
C ALA A 5 30.72 -12.55 -6.43
N PRO A 6 29.68 -13.38 -6.63
CA PRO A 6 28.37 -12.88 -6.99
C PRO A 6 27.79 -12.04 -5.85
N SER A 7 27.26 -10.86 -6.18
CA SER A 7 26.56 -9.98 -5.24
C SER A 7 25.41 -10.71 -4.55
N PRO A 8 25.14 -10.44 -3.25
CA PRO A 8 24.02 -11.05 -2.55
C PRO A 8 22.69 -10.66 -3.22
N PRO A 9 21.66 -11.54 -3.17
CA PRO A 9 20.34 -11.23 -3.69
C PRO A 9 19.77 -9.99 -2.98
N PRO A 10 18.95 -9.18 -3.67
CA PRO A 10 18.32 -8.02 -3.04
C PRO A 10 17.48 -8.49 -1.86
N THR A 11 17.80 -8.00 -0.67
CA THR A 11 16.99 -8.22 0.53
C THR A 11 15.55 -7.83 0.21
N PRO A 12 14.55 -8.71 0.42
CA PRO A 12 13.16 -8.30 0.29
C PRO A 12 12.92 -7.17 1.29
N ALA A 13 12.69 -5.95 0.78
CA ALA A 13 12.30 -4.82 1.61
C ALA A 13 11.11 -5.27 2.48
N PRO A 14 11.09 -4.92 3.77
CA PRO A 14 10.00 -5.32 4.64
C PRO A 14 8.68 -4.90 3.99
N ALA A 15 7.82 -5.88 3.69
CA ALA A 15 6.48 -5.67 3.15
C ALA A 15 5.54 -5.08 4.22
N ALA A 16 6.01 -4.06 4.96
CA ALA A 16 5.41 -3.56 6.19
C ALA A 16 4.94 -2.11 6.12
N GLU A 17 5.18 -1.41 5.01
CA GLU A 17 4.45 -0.19 4.69
C GLU A 17 3.79 -0.41 3.34
N GLU A 18 2.63 -1.09 3.34
CA GLU A 18 1.67 -0.91 2.25
C GLU A 18 1.38 0.59 2.22
N GLU A 19 2.10 1.28 1.33
CA GLU A 19 2.22 2.73 1.28
C GLU A 19 0.81 3.29 1.29
N ARG A 20 0.40 3.81 2.45
CA ARG A 20 -0.98 4.23 2.67
C ARG A 20 -1.18 5.48 1.82
N ARG A 21 -1.65 5.27 0.60
CA ARG A 21 -1.83 6.31 -0.41
C ARG A 21 -3.29 6.41 -0.77
N CYS A 22 -3.71 7.62 -1.11
CA CYS A 22 -5.06 7.87 -1.52
C CYS A 22 -5.32 7.12 -2.82
N VAL A 23 -6.34 6.27 -2.85
CA VAL A 23 -6.73 5.53 -4.06
C VAL A 23 -7.05 6.47 -5.23
N ASP A 24 -7.57 7.66 -4.93
CA ASP A 24 -7.98 8.63 -5.96
C ASP A 24 -6.85 9.55 -6.47
N CYS A 25 -5.88 9.95 -5.62
CA CYS A 25 -4.84 10.93 -6.00
C CYS A 25 -3.39 10.52 -5.70
N GLY A 26 -3.15 9.35 -5.10
CA GLY A 26 -1.82 8.83 -4.81
C GLY A 26 -1.05 9.54 -3.68
N LEU A 27 -1.57 10.64 -3.14
CA LEU A 27 -0.96 11.33 -2.01
C LEU A 27 -0.92 10.44 -0.76
N PRO A 28 0.15 10.53 0.07
CA PRO A 28 0.23 9.79 1.32
C PRO A 28 -0.92 10.19 2.25
N CYS A 29 -1.63 9.20 2.79
CA CYS A 29 -2.79 9.40 3.65
C CYS A 29 -3.05 8.18 4.53
N ASN A 30 -3.78 8.37 5.62
CA ASN A 30 -4.07 7.31 6.59
C ASN A 30 -5.57 7.10 6.85
N LYS A 31 -6.47 7.72 6.07
CA LYS A 31 -7.91 7.55 6.24
C LYS A 31 -8.41 6.36 5.42
N GLN A 32 -8.79 5.28 6.11
CA GLN A 32 -9.44 4.15 5.48
C GLN A 32 -10.89 4.53 5.10
N VAL A 33 -11.27 4.29 3.86
CA VAL A 33 -12.62 4.56 3.32
C VAL A 33 -13.40 3.30 3.00
N ALA A 34 -12.72 2.18 2.80
CA ALA A 34 -13.36 0.89 2.55
C ALA A 34 -12.46 -0.28 2.94
N SER A 35 -13.07 -1.46 3.05
CA SER A 35 -12.39 -2.74 3.20
C SER A 35 -12.85 -3.69 2.10
N VAL A 36 -11.96 -4.01 1.16
CA VAL A 36 -12.27 -4.91 0.03
C VAL A 36 -11.88 -6.33 0.43
N ARG A 37 -12.85 -7.25 0.46
CA ARG A 37 -12.57 -8.67 0.70
C ARG A 37 -11.80 -9.27 -0.48
N ARG A 38 -10.70 -9.96 -0.21
CA ARG A 38 -9.91 -10.71 -1.19
C ARG A 38 -10.45 -12.13 -1.29
N LEU A 39 -10.45 -12.69 -2.51
CA LEU A 39 -10.93 -14.04 -2.83
C LEU A 39 -10.20 -15.16 -2.05
N ARG A 40 -8.91 -14.96 -1.69
CA ARG A 40 -8.10 -15.95 -0.95
C ARG A 40 -8.26 -15.91 0.57
N GLY A 41 -9.25 -15.16 1.09
CA GLY A 41 -9.39 -14.93 2.51
C GLY A 41 -8.48 -13.77 2.95
N GLY A 42 -9.11 -12.67 3.36
CA GLY A 42 -8.44 -11.46 3.78
C GLY A 42 -9.23 -10.22 3.36
N ALA A 43 -8.95 -9.08 4.00
CA ALA A 43 -9.49 -7.79 3.58
C ALA A 43 -8.32 -6.86 3.26
N ARG A 44 -8.44 -6.11 2.17
CA ARG A 44 -7.55 -5.01 1.84
C ARG A 44 -8.20 -3.71 2.26
N ALA A 45 -7.55 -2.97 3.14
CA ALA A 45 -7.96 -1.61 3.46
C ALA A 45 -7.71 -0.70 2.25
N VAL A 46 -8.71 0.08 1.86
CA VAL A 46 -8.60 1.13 0.84
C VAL A 46 -8.51 2.46 1.55
N TYR A 47 -7.47 3.22 1.26
CA TYR A 47 -7.21 4.53 1.87
C TYR A 47 -7.53 5.67 0.91
N ALA A 48 -7.94 6.82 1.45
CA ALA A 48 -8.13 8.06 0.72
C ALA A 48 -7.59 9.24 1.54
N CYS A 49 -7.26 10.35 0.90
CA CYS A 49 -6.97 11.59 1.61
C CYS A 49 -8.26 12.15 2.22
N SER A 50 -8.14 13.05 3.20
CA SER A 50 -9.29 13.61 3.93
C SER A 50 -10.37 14.20 3.01
N VAL A 51 -9.97 14.83 1.89
CA VAL A 51 -10.88 15.41 0.90
C VAL A 51 -11.71 14.34 0.20
N HIS A 52 -11.07 13.29 -0.34
CA HIS A 52 -11.76 12.20 -1.03
C HIS A 52 -12.51 11.28 -0.05
N ALA A 53 -12.00 11.13 1.17
CA ALA A 53 -12.70 10.44 2.24
C ALA A 53 -14.02 11.14 2.61
N ALA A 54 -14.00 12.47 2.77
CA ALA A 54 -15.22 13.25 3.03
C ALA A 54 -16.25 13.12 1.91
N ARG A 55 -15.80 13.17 0.64
CA ARG A 55 -16.68 12.96 -0.53
C ARG A 55 -17.34 11.58 -0.55
N ARG A 56 -16.66 10.53 -0.08
CA ARG A 56 -17.18 9.16 -0.04
C ARG A 56 -18.13 8.91 1.15
N GLN A 57 -18.02 9.68 2.23
CA GLN A 57 -18.91 9.58 3.40
C GLN A 57 -20.23 10.36 3.22
N ALA A 58 -20.25 11.35 2.34
CA ALA A 58 -21.43 12.16 2.05
C ALA A 58 -22.44 11.47 1.10
N ARG A 59 -22.23 10.18 0.78
CA ARG A 59 -23.03 9.39 -0.17
C ARG A 59 -23.60 8.17 0.53
#